data_AF-A0A544YD83-F1
#
_entry.id   AF-A0A544YD83-F1
#
_cell.length_a   1.000
_cell.length_b   1.000
_cell.length_c   1.000
_cell.angle_alpha   90.00
_cell.angle_beta   90.00
_cell.angle_gamma   90.00
#
_symmetry.space_group_name_H-M   'P 1'
#
loop_
_entity.id
_entity.type
_entity.pdbx_description
1 polymer ?
#
loop_
_entity_poly.entity_id
_entity_poly.type
_entity_poly.pdbx_seq_one_letter_code
_entity_poly.pdbx_strand_id
1 'polypeptide(L)'
;MGVSPHAPARRRRPVVFADLVHRGYTFTHLYGFLRDWIDDEHEAWDVIRLKLCFLGITERGKTSPKTWRWWQGCAWTADLPRSAVTNVSADRFFWFYPGDHQKKLTPSFRPTRWADETVARPRHDEKTLNALAEAVAVAGRGGTPEVRAALARVMARKPSFAEPWLRSLILELRHGSRSRRHAVRRGSRGTQ
;
A
#
# COMPACT_ATOMS: atom_id res chain seq x y z
N MET A 1 -11.30 6.66 3.05
CA MET A 1 -10.05 5.98 3.46
C MET A 1 -10.27 5.41 4.86
N GLY A 2 -10.21 4.09 5.04
CA GLY A 2 -10.60 3.40 6.29
C GLY A 2 -9.51 3.36 7.36
N VAL A 3 -8.82 4.48 7.58
CA VAL A 3 -7.85 4.65 8.67
C VAL A 3 -8.36 5.82 9.51
N SER A 4 -8.73 5.52 10.75
CA SER A 4 -9.05 6.51 11.79
C SER A 4 -8.27 6.09 13.04
N PRO A 5 -8.04 6.99 14.01
CA PRO A 5 -7.28 6.72 15.24
C PRO A 5 -7.74 5.44 15.96
N HIS A 6 -9.06 5.25 16.07
CA HIS A 6 -9.66 4.07 16.72
C HIS A 6 -9.59 2.77 15.89
N ALA A 7 -9.45 2.89 14.57
CA ALA A 7 -9.62 1.75 13.66
C ALA A 7 -8.49 0.70 13.79
N PRO A 8 -7.19 1.06 13.86
CA PRO A 8 -6.12 0.12 14.12
C PRO A 8 -6.33 -0.65 15.43
N ALA A 9 -6.63 0.03 16.54
CA ALA A 9 -6.79 -0.60 17.86
C ALA A 9 -7.82 -1.74 17.85
N ARG A 10 -8.90 -1.59 17.07
CA ARG A 10 -10.00 -2.58 16.99
C ARG A 10 -9.83 -3.63 15.91
N ARG A 11 -8.80 -3.51 15.04
CA ARG A 11 -8.58 -4.46 13.96
C ARG A 11 -7.96 -5.77 14.46
N ARG A 12 -8.42 -6.88 13.87
CA ARG A 12 -7.81 -8.21 14.05
C ARG A 12 -6.47 -8.36 13.33
N ARG A 13 -6.26 -7.61 12.23
CA ARG A 13 -5.04 -7.67 11.43
C ARG A 13 -4.33 -6.30 11.42
N PRO A 14 -2.99 -6.26 11.40
CA PRO A 14 -2.25 -5.02 11.24
C PRO A 14 -2.64 -4.24 9.98
N VAL A 15 -2.47 -2.93 10.04
CA VAL A 15 -2.55 -2.02 8.90
C VAL A 15 -1.17 -1.92 8.28
N VAL A 16 -1.08 -2.26 7.00
CA VAL A 16 0.18 -2.16 6.23
C VAL A 16 0.11 -0.92 5.35
N PHE A 17 1.02 0.03 5.59
CA PHE A 17 1.32 1.13 4.69
C PHE A 17 2.43 0.70 3.75
N ALA A 18 2.13 0.62 2.45
CA ALA A 18 3.07 0.21 1.43
C ALA A 18 3.34 1.37 0.46
N ASP A 19 4.61 1.63 0.16
CA ASP A 19 5.03 2.69 -0.76
C ASP A 19 6.31 2.31 -1.50
N LEU A 20 6.58 2.98 -2.63
CA LEU A 20 7.85 2.93 -3.34
C LEU A 20 8.84 3.87 -2.63
N VAL A 21 9.87 3.31 -1.99
CA VAL A 21 10.69 4.07 -1.02
C VAL A 21 12.11 4.31 -1.53
N HIS A 22 12.48 5.59 -1.65
CA HIS A 22 13.86 6.03 -1.89
C HIS A 22 14.60 6.34 -0.57
N ARG A 23 14.10 7.32 0.23
CA ARG A 23 14.77 7.81 1.46
C ARG A 23 13.93 7.72 2.74
N GLY A 24 12.68 7.26 2.68
CA GLY A 24 11.82 7.10 3.87
C GLY A 24 11.10 8.38 4.35
N TYR A 25 11.25 9.51 3.65
CA TYR A 25 10.60 10.77 4.06
C TYR A 25 9.07 10.66 4.14
N THR A 26 8.42 10.02 3.17
CA THR A 26 6.96 9.84 3.18
C THR A 26 6.50 9.12 4.44
N PHE A 27 7.15 8.01 4.79
CA PHE A 27 6.81 7.25 5.99
C PHE A 27 7.15 7.98 7.28
N THR A 28 8.19 8.82 7.30
CA THR A 28 8.51 9.65 8.46
C THR A 28 7.41 10.67 8.73
N HIS A 29 6.94 11.38 7.71
CA HIS A 29 5.84 12.34 7.86
C HIS A 29 4.52 11.64 8.21
N LEU A 30 4.24 10.51 7.56
CA LEU A 30 3.05 9.71 7.86
C LEU A 30 3.06 9.19 9.29
N TYR A 31 4.20 8.69 9.77
CA TYR A 31 4.35 8.23 11.14
C TYR A 31 4.11 9.38 12.14
N GLY A 32 4.76 10.53 11.94
CA GLY A 32 4.58 11.69 12.81
C GLY A 32 3.12 12.12 12.87
N PHE A 33 2.49 12.28 11.70
CA PHE A 33 1.07 12.60 11.61
C PHE A 33 0.17 11.58 12.35
N LEU A 34 0.44 10.28 12.19
CA LEU A 34 -0.33 9.25 12.90
C LEU A 34 -0.09 9.29 14.40
N ARG A 35 1.14 9.52 14.84
CA ARG A 35 1.51 9.60 16.25
C ARG A 35 0.79 10.77 16.93
N ASP A 36 0.88 11.95 16.32
CA ASP A 36 0.25 13.18 16.80
C ASP A 36 -1.27 13.01 16.85
N TRP A 37 -1.88 12.50 15.79
CA TRP A 37 -3.33 12.30 15.75
C TRP A 37 -3.84 11.27 16.77
N ILE A 38 -3.07 10.22 17.04
CA ILE A 38 -3.41 9.24 18.09
C ILE A 38 -3.31 9.86 19.48
N ASP A 39 -2.31 10.70 19.72
CA ASP A 39 -2.14 11.41 20.99
C ASP A 39 -3.25 12.44 21.21
N ASP A 40 -3.60 13.22 20.17
CA ASP A 40 -4.69 14.21 20.20
C ASP A 40 -6.05 13.58 20.54
N GLU A 41 -6.27 12.33 20.12
CA GLU A 41 -7.51 11.58 20.35
C GLU A 41 -7.42 10.67 21.59
N HIS A 42 -6.34 10.77 22.37
CA HIS A 42 -6.07 10.00 23.59
C HIS A 42 -6.21 8.48 23.41
N GLU A 43 -5.83 7.97 22.25
CA GLU A 43 -5.91 6.55 21.93
C GLU A 43 -4.68 5.76 22.44
N ALA A 44 -4.88 4.46 22.69
CA ALA A 44 -3.85 3.62 23.32
C ALA A 44 -2.68 3.30 22.35
N TRP A 45 -1.68 4.20 22.31
CA TRP A 45 -0.50 4.08 21.45
C TRP A 45 0.19 2.72 21.55
N ASP A 46 0.38 2.20 22.77
CA ASP A 46 1.05 0.91 22.99
C ASP A 46 0.33 -0.28 22.34
N VAL A 47 -0.99 -0.18 22.16
CA VAL A 47 -1.77 -1.18 21.42
C VAL A 47 -1.70 -0.93 19.93
N ILE A 48 -1.79 0.35 19.51
CA ILE A 48 -1.84 0.72 18.10
C ILE A 48 -0.50 0.46 17.41
N ARG A 49 0.64 0.78 18.03
CA ARG A 49 1.98 0.60 17.43
C ARG A 49 2.28 -0.85 17.03
N LEU A 50 1.69 -1.82 17.73
CA LEU A 50 1.80 -3.25 17.40
C LEU A 50 1.00 -3.64 16.15
N LYS A 51 0.13 -2.76 15.66
CA LYS A 51 -0.76 -2.96 14.52
C LYS A 51 -0.42 -2.08 13.33
N LEU A 52 0.66 -1.30 13.39
CA LEU A 52 1.17 -0.53 12.27
C LEU A 52 2.33 -1.29 11.61
N CYS A 53 2.28 -1.43 10.30
CA CYS A 53 3.35 -2.00 9.50
C CYS A 53 3.68 -1.07 8.32
N PHE A 54 4.96 -0.91 8.04
CA PHE A 54 5.51 -0.13 6.94
C PHE A 54 6.29 -1.04 6.00
N LEU A 55 5.80 -1.16 4.77
CA LEU A 55 6.37 -1.99 3.72
C LEU A 55 6.99 -1.10 2.64
N GLY A 56 8.32 -1.09 2.57
CA GLY A 56 9.05 -0.38 1.52
C GLY A 56 9.26 -1.25 0.29
N ILE A 57 8.75 -0.82 -0.87
CA ILE A 57 9.16 -1.35 -2.17
C ILE A 57 10.43 -0.61 -2.57
N THR A 58 11.55 -1.31 -2.58
CA THR A 58 12.90 -0.75 -2.72
C THR A 58 13.60 -1.27 -3.96
N GLU A 59 14.49 -0.48 -4.56
CA GLU A 59 15.38 -0.97 -5.61
C GLU A 59 16.20 -2.14 -5.08
N ARG A 60 16.33 -3.21 -5.87
CA ARG A 60 17.17 -4.36 -5.55
C ARG A 60 18.64 -3.95 -5.59
N GLY A 61 19.17 -3.66 -4.40
CA GLY A 61 20.60 -3.48 -4.16
C GLY A 61 21.34 -4.76 -3.77
N LYS A 62 22.58 -4.59 -3.32
CA LYS A 62 23.43 -5.67 -2.81
C LYS A 62 22.80 -6.35 -1.59
N THR A 63 22.83 -7.68 -1.54
CA THR A 63 22.46 -8.45 -0.33
C THR A 63 23.66 -8.48 0.63
N SER A 64 23.77 -7.48 1.50
CA SER A 64 24.80 -7.40 2.53
C SER A 64 24.23 -6.82 3.82
N PRO A 65 24.69 -7.25 5.00
CA PRO A 65 24.36 -6.60 6.27
C PRO A 65 24.71 -5.10 6.27
N LYS A 66 25.78 -4.72 5.54
CA LYS A 66 26.26 -3.33 5.41
C LYS A 66 25.48 -2.50 4.38
N THR A 67 24.54 -3.10 3.65
CA THR A 67 23.71 -2.35 2.69
C THR A 67 22.83 -1.37 3.46
N TRP A 68 22.96 -0.08 3.13
CA TRP A 68 22.10 0.97 3.66
C TRP A 68 20.63 0.67 3.32
N ARG A 69 19.75 0.85 4.31
CA ARG A 69 18.30 0.71 4.14
C ARG A 69 17.64 2.00 4.57
N TRP A 70 16.59 2.40 3.85
CA TRP A 70 15.89 3.68 4.07
C TRP A 70 15.47 3.92 5.53
N TRP A 71 15.13 2.87 6.27
CA TRP A 71 14.67 2.95 7.64
C TRP A 71 15.79 3.15 8.67
N GLN A 72 17.06 2.90 8.33
CA GLN A 72 18.18 2.97 9.28
C GLN A 72 18.45 4.39 9.80
N GLY A 73 18.09 5.42 9.02
CA GLY A 73 18.18 6.82 9.44
C GLY A 73 16.89 7.38 10.04
N CYS A 74 15.86 6.56 10.20
CA CYS A 74 14.54 6.99 10.66
C CYS A 74 14.36 6.64 12.14
N ALA A 75 14.61 7.58 13.04
CA ALA A 75 14.56 7.35 14.50
C ALA A 75 13.23 6.74 14.97
N TRP A 76 12.10 7.17 14.39
CA TRP A 76 10.76 6.65 14.71
C TRP A 76 10.59 5.14 14.54
N THR A 77 11.44 4.50 13.75
CA THR A 77 11.35 3.04 13.53
C THR A 77 11.70 2.25 14.80
N ALA A 78 12.40 2.87 15.76
CA ALA A 78 12.69 2.28 17.07
C ALA A 78 11.45 2.16 17.95
N ASP A 79 10.40 2.95 17.70
CA ASP A 79 9.16 2.93 18.48
C ASP A 79 8.27 1.72 18.14
N LEU A 80 8.56 1.06 17.01
CA LEU A 80 7.79 -0.05 16.48
C LEU A 80 8.50 -1.40 16.69
N PRO A 81 7.75 -2.52 16.72
CA PRO A 81 8.35 -3.84 16.65
C PRO A 81 9.26 -3.99 15.41
N ARG A 82 10.37 -4.73 15.54
CA ARG A 82 11.32 -4.91 14.43
C ARG A 82 10.69 -5.46 13.16
N SER A 83 9.65 -6.28 13.28
CA SER A 83 8.88 -6.88 12.17
C SER A 83 7.93 -5.89 11.48
N ALA A 84 7.64 -4.74 12.10
CA ALA A 84 6.74 -3.74 11.55
C ALA A 84 7.34 -3.01 10.35
N VAL A 85 8.68 -2.95 10.22
CA VAL A 85 9.35 -2.27 9.11
C VAL A 85 10.07 -3.29 8.24
N THR A 86 9.53 -3.52 7.04
CA THR A 86 10.03 -4.54 6.12
C THR A 86 10.14 -4.02 4.68
N ASN A 87 10.91 -4.73 3.86
CA ASN A 87 11.16 -4.36 2.47
C ASN A 87 10.82 -5.49 1.51
N VAL A 88 10.31 -5.12 0.34
CA VAL A 88 10.33 -5.96 -0.86
C VAL A 88 11.29 -5.32 -1.85
N SER A 89 12.23 -6.09 -2.37
CA SER A 89 13.19 -5.61 -3.37
C SER A 89 12.67 -5.88 -4.77
N ALA A 90 12.53 -4.82 -5.55
CA ALA A 90 12.08 -4.85 -6.94
C ALA A 90 13.24 -4.67 -7.91
N ASP A 91 13.10 -5.18 -9.13
CA ASP A 91 14.07 -4.93 -10.19
C ASP A 91 14.27 -3.41 -10.40
N ARG A 92 15.49 -3.00 -10.78
CA ARG A 92 15.85 -1.59 -10.95
C ARG A 92 14.92 -0.89 -11.93
N PHE A 93 14.75 -1.42 -13.13
CA PHE A 93 13.92 -0.78 -14.16
C PHE A 93 12.46 -0.74 -13.74
N PHE A 94 11.98 -1.83 -13.14
CA PHE A 94 10.64 -1.84 -12.56
C PHE A 94 10.48 -0.80 -11.45
N TRP A 95 11.49 -0.57 -10.61
CA TRP A 95 11.40 0.40 -9.51
C TRP A 95 11.43 1.84 -10.03
N PHE A 96 12.31 2.13 -11.00
CA PHE A 96 12.43 3.46 -11.62
C PHE A 96 11.18 3.84 -12.42
N TYR A 97 10.52 2.89 -13.07
CA TYR A 97 9.35 3.19 -13.90
C TYR A 97 8.22 3.91 -13.14
N PRO A 98 7.58 3.35 -12.09
CA PRO A 98 6.53 4.03 -11.33
C PRO A 98 7.06 5.19 -10.48
N GLY A 99 8.36 5.21 -10.14
CA GLY A 99 8.98 6.27 -9.36
C GLY A 99 9.17 7.57 -10.13
N ASP A 100 9.74 7.44 -11.34
CA ASP A 100 10.32 8.58 -12.07
C ASP A 100 9.72 8.78 -13.46
N HIS A 101 9.21 7.72 -14.11
CA HIS A 101 8.77 7.78 -15.51
C HIS A 101 7.25 7.77 -15.67
N GLN A 102 6.54 6.96 -14.89
CA GLN A 102 5.10 6.86 -14.96
C GLN A 102 4.47 8.16 -14.48
N LYS A 103 3.61 8.75 -15.33
CA LYS A 103 2.90 9.97 -14.97
C LYS A 103 1.91 9.69 -13.84
N LYS A 104 2.10 10.35 -12.70
CA LYS A 104 1.18 10.27 -11.56
C LYS A 104 -0.19 10.86 -11.93
N LEU A 105 -1.25 10.14 -11.56
CA LEU A 105 -2.64 10.57 -11.77
C LEU A 105 -3.01 11.75 -10.89
N THR A 106 -2.48 11.75 -9.66
CA THR A 106 -2.69 12.81 -8.69
C THR A 106 -1.47 13.73 -8.60
N PRO A 107 -1.67 15.05 -8.51
CA PRO A 107 -0.57 15.95 -8.23
C PRO A 107 -0.07 15.74 -6.79
N SER A 108 1.19 16.09 -6.53
CA SER A 108 1.70 16.13 -5.15
C SER A 108 0.86 17.08 -4.30
N PHE A 109 0.40 16.59 -3.14
CA PHE A 109 -0.44 17.32 -2.18
C PHE A 109 0.40 17.91 -1.05
N ARG A 110 1.21 18.89 -1.40
CA ARG A 110 2.07 19.65 -0.48
C ARG A 110 1.26 20.71 0.28
N PRO A 111 1.76 21.25 1.41
CA PRO A 111 1.02 22.25 2.22
C PRO A 111 0.47 23.45 1.42
N THR A 112 1.21 23.93 0.41
CA THR A 112 0.76 25.02 -0.48
C THR A 112 -0.45 24.67 -1.36
N ARG A 113 -0.92 23.43 -1.33
CA ARG A 113 -2.05 22.91 -2.10
C ARG A 113 -3.20 22.41 -1.23
N TRP A 114 -3.12 22.55 0.10
CA TRP A 114 -4.17 22.03 0.99
C TRP A 114 -5.51 22.74 0.81
N ALA A 115 -5.49 24.05 0.52
CA ALA A 115 -6.69 24.83 0.23
C ALA A 115 -7.07 24.85 -1.26
N ASP A 116 -6.30 24.18 -2.13
CA ASP A 116 -6.54 24.19 -3.57
C ASP A 116 -7.59 23.12 -3.94
N GLU A 117 -8.83 23.57 -4.13
CA GLU A 117 -9.95 22.71 -4.53
C GLU A 117 -9.72 21.97 -5.85
N THR A 118 -8.85 22.49 -6.72
CA THR A 118 -8.56 21.86 -8.01
C THR A 118 -7.83 20.53 -7.84
N VAL A 119 -7.16 20.32 -6.71
CA VAL A 119 -6.47 19.04 -6.42
C VAL A 119 -7.45 17.90 -6.16
N ALA A 120 -8.67 18.21 -5.71
CA ALA A 120 -9.73 17.22 -5.55
C ALA A 120 -10.40 16.83 -6.88
N ARG A 121 -10.14 17.59 -7.96
CA ARG A 121 -10.72 17.33 -9.29
C ARG A 121 -9.76 16.48 -10.12
N PRO A 122 -10.21 15.37 -10.72
CA PRO A 122 -9.40 14.60 -11.65
C PRO A 122 -8.90 15.48 -12.80
N ARG A 123 -7.64 15.26 -13.23
CA ARG A 123 -7.08 15.93 -14.40
C ARG A 123 -7.41 15.14 -15.66
N HIS A 124 -7.81 15.85 -16.71
CA HIS A 124 -8.22 15.26 -17.99
C HIS A 124 -7.26 15.65 -19.14
N ASP A 125 -6.05 16.11 -18.81
CA ASP A 125 -5.03 16.33 -19.84
C ASP A 125 -4.55 15.01 -20.45
N GLU A 126 -4.12 15.06 -21.71
CA GLU A 126 -3.75 13.88 -22.50
C GLU A 126 -2.75 12.97 -21.77
N LYS A 127 -1.76 13.55 -21.08
CA LYS A 127 -0.76 12.78 -20.33
C LYS A 127 -1.39 12.04 -19.15
N THR A 128 -2.28 12.69 -18.40
CA THR A 128 -3.01 12.03 -17.31
C THR A 128 -3.98 10.96 -17.83
N LEU A 129 -4.66 11.19 -18.95
CA LEU A 129 -5.56 10.20 -19.54
C LEU A 129 -4.80 8.96 -20.04
N ASN A 130 -3.64 9.14 -20.68
CA ASN A 130 -2.78 8.03 -21.11
C ASN A 130 -2.28 7.21 -19.90
N ALA A 131 -1.86 7.87 -18.82
CA ALA A 131 -1.44 7.20 -17.60
C ALA A 131 -2.60 6.45 -16.92
N LEU A 132 -3.81 7.02 -16.96
CA LEU A 132 -5.01 6.35 -16.45
C LEU A 132 -5.35 5.12 -17.27
N ALA A 133 -5.28 5.22 -18.60
CA ALA A 133 -5.52 4.11 -19.50
C ALA A 133 -4.51 2.97 -19.25
N GLU A 134 -3.23 3.30 -19.05
CA GLU A 134 -2.22 2.32 -18.67
C GLU A 134 -2.54 1.65 -17.32
N ALA A 135 -2.85 2.44 -16.28
CA ALA A 135 -3.18 1.91 -14.96
C ALA A 135 -4.39 0.98 -15.00
N VAL A 136 -5.44 1.35 -15.74
CA VAL A 136 -6.64 0.53 -15.96
C VAL A 136 -6.30 -0.74 -16.73
N ALA A 137 -5.48 -0.66 -17.77
CA ALA A 137 -5.05 -1.83 -18.55
C ALA A 137 -4.24 -2.82 -17.69
N VAL A 138 -3.31 -2.32 -16.86
CA VAL A 138 -2.53 -3.15 -15.93
C VAL A 138 -3.44 -3.81 -14.89
N ALA A 139 -4.34 -3.04 -14.27
CA ALA A 139 -5.28 -3.57 -13.28
C ALA A 139 -6.24 -4.61 -13.89
N GLY A 140 -6.80 -4.32 -15.07
CA GLY A 140 -7.67 -5.23 -15.80
C GLY A 140 -6.95 -6.52 -16.18
N ARG A 141 -5.72 -6.41 -16.70
CA ARG A 141 -4.89 -7.57 -17.06
C ARG A 141 -4.52 -8.41 -15.83
N GLY A 142 -4.24 -7.79 -14.68
CA GLY A 142 -3.99 -8.49 -13.42
C GLY A 142 -5.19 -9.32 -12.92
N GLY A 143 -6.40 -8.95 -13.34
CA GLY A 143 -7.64 -9.65 -12.99
C GLY A 143 -7.90 -10.91 -13.83
N THR A 144 -7.23 -11.11 -14.95
CA THR A 144 -7.57 -12.21 -15.87
C THR A 144 -7.14 -13.57 -15.31
N PRO A 145 -7.87 -14.65 -15.64
CA PRO A 145 -7.50 -16.00 -15.19
C PRO A 145 -6.07 -16.38 -15.59
N GLU A 146 -5.62 -15.99 -16.78
CA GLU A 146 -4.30 -16.33 -17.32
C GLU A 146 -3.19 -15.69 -16.48
N VAL A 147 -3.31 -14.40 -16.16
CA VAL A 147 -2.31 -13.68 -15.36
C VAL A 147 -2.33 -14.15 -13.91
N ARG A 148 -3.51 -14.38 -13.33
CA ARG A 148 -3.63 -14.90 -11.96
C ARG A 148 -3.07 -16.32 -11.85
N ALA A 149 -3.28 -17.16 -12.86
CA ALA A 149 -2.66 -18.49 -12.94
C ALA A 149 -1.13 -18.40 -13.13
N ALA A 150 -0.63 -17.45 -13.93
CA ALA A 150 0.80 -17.21 -14.06
C ALA A 150 1.44 -16.77 -12.74
N LEU A 151 0.83 -15.82 -12.02
CA LEU A 151 1.26 -15.38 -10.69
C LEU A 151 1.27 -16.55 -9.70
N ALA A 152 0.18 -17.33 -9.64
CA ALA A 152 0.08 -18.50 -8.80
C ALA A 152 1.20 -19.52 -9.06
N ARG A 153 1.56 -19.76 -10.34
CA ARG A 153 2.67 -20.63 -10.72
C ARG A 153 4.02 -20.11 -10.25
N VAL A 154 4.29 -18.81 -10.39
CA VAL A 154 5.54 -18.19 -9.92
C VAL A 154 5.65 -18.28 -8.39
N MET A 155 4.55 -18.00 -7.68
CA MET A 155 4.52 -18.04 -6.21
C MET A 155 4.71 -19.47 -5.67
N ALA A 156 4.13 -20.48 -6.33
CA ALA A 156 4.27 -21.88 -5.93
C ALA A 156 5.72 -22.42 -6.01
N ARG A 157 6.58 -21.77 -6.80
CA ARG A 157 8.01 -22.15 -6.93
C ARG A 157 8.91 -21.52 -5.87
N LYS A 158 8.36 -20.68 -4.98
CA LYS A 158 9.15 -20.03 -3.91
C LYS A 158 9.22 -20.93 -2.69
N PRO A 159 10.34 -20.93 -1.93
CA PRO A 159 10.45 -21.72 -0.69
C PRO A 159 9.33 -21.45 0.31
N SER A 160 8.82 -20.21 0.35
CA SER A 160 7.67 -19.80 1.17
C SER A 160 6.36 -20.53 0.84
N PHE A 161 6.31 -21.36 -0.21
CA PHE A 161 5.15 -22.21 -0.50
C PHE A 161 4.91 -23.27 0.60
N ALA A 162 5.94 -23.57 1.40
CA ALA A 162 5.80 -24.36 2.62
C ALA A 162 4.85 -23.70 3.64
N GLU A 163 4.61 -22.39 3.54
CA GLU A 163 3.73 -21.67 4.45
C GLU A 163 2.24 -21.84 4.10
N PRO A 164 1.38 -22.19 5.07
CA PRO A 164 -0.06 -22.35 4.84
C PRO A 164 -0.74 -21.10 4.24
N TRP A 165 -0.32 -19.91 4.66
CA TRP A 165 -0.89 -18.66 4.17
C TRP A 165 -0.63 -18.43 2.68
N LEU A 166 0.54 -18.83 2.17
CA LEU A 166 0.88 -18.67 0.76
C LEU A 166 0.11 -19.66 -0.11
N ARG A 167 -0.08 -20.90 0.38
CA ARG A 167 -0.94 -21.89 -0.29
C ARG A 167 -2.38 -21.40 -0.39
N SER A 168 -2.93 -20.84 0.68
CA SER A 168 -4.28 -20.26 0.69
C SER A 168 -4.42 -19.13 -0.32
N LEU A 169 -3.44 -18.20 -0.38
CA LEU A 169 -3.44 -17.12 -1.36
C LEU A 169 -3.36 -17.62 -2.81
N ILE A 170 -2.54 -18.64 -3.08
CA ILE A 170 -2.44 -19.26 -4.41
C ILE A 170 -3.77 -19.88 -4.84
N LEU A 171 -4.51 -20.50 -3.92
CA LEU A 171 -5.84 -21.03 -4.20
C LEU A 171 -6.83 -19.90 -4.53
N GLU A 172 -6.84 -18.82 -3.75
CA GLU A 172 -7.67 -17.64 -4.04
C GLU A 172 -7.36 -17.06 -5.43
N LEU A 173 -6.07 -16.96 -5.78
CA LEU A 173 -5.60 -16.51 -7.09
C LEU A 173 -6.08 -17.42 -8.22
N ARG A 174 -6.18 -18.74 -8.02
CA ARG A 174 -6.65 -19.67 -9.07
C ARG A 174 -8.16 -19.65 -9.24
N HIS A 175 -8.90 -19.61 -8.14
CA HIS A 175 -10.36 -19.78 -8.18
C HIS A 175 -11.13 -18.49 -8.50
N GLY A 176 -10.45 -17.34 -8.51
CA GLY A 176 -11.18 -16.08 -8.43
C GLY A 176 -11.59 -15.88 -6.99
N SER A 177 -11.11 -14.81 -6.36
CA SER A 177 -11.81 -14.37 -5.16
C SER A 177 -13.26 -14.17 -5.60
N ARG A 178 -14.20 -14.90 -5.00
CA ARG A 178 -15.58 -14.42 -4.89
C ARG A 178 -15.44 -13.06 -4.22
N SER A 179 -15.35 -12.01 -5.04
CA SER A 179 -15.33 -10.65 -4.53
C SER A 179 -16.51 -10.57 -3.58
N ARG A 180 -16.24 -10.27 -2.31
CA ARG A 180 -17.27 -9.78 -1.40
C ARG A 180 -17.77 -8.51 -2.06
N ARG A 181 -18.80 -8.65 -2.91
CA ARG A 181 -19.58 -7.54 -3.41
C ARG A 181 -20.03 -6.82 -2.15
N HIS A 182 -19.51 -5.63 -1.91
CA HIS A 182 -20.20 -4.69 -1.05
C HIS A 182 -21.60 -4.57 -1.64
N ALA A 183 -22.57 -5.17 -0.95
CA ALA A 183 -23.97 -4.95 -1.23
C ALA A 183 -24.22 -3.47 -0.99
N VAL A 184 -24.24 -2.68 -2.06
CA VAL A 184 -24.90 -1.38 -2.06
C VAL A 184 -26.38 -1.71 -1.83
N ARG A 185 -26.78 -1.60 -0.57
CA ARG A 185 -28.16 -1.72 -0.14
C ARG A 185 -28.91 -0.56 -0.81
N ARG A 186 -29.56 -0.82 -1.95
CA ARG A 186 -30.54 0.11 -2.53
C ARG A 186 -31.64 0.26 -1.48
N GLY A 187 -31.73 1.44 -0.88
CA GLY A 187 -32.82 1.80 0.02
C GLY A 187 -34.14 1.66 -0.73
N SER A 188 -35.09 0.98 -0.09
CA SER A 188 -36.48 0.89 -0.50
C SER A 188 -37.06 2.31 -0.62
N ARG A 189 -37.68 2.60 -1.76
CA ARG A 189 -38.63 3.71 -1.85
C ARG A 189 -39.79 3.41 -0.91
N GLY A 190 -40.08 4.36 -0.03
CA GLY A 190 -41.25 4.34 0.81
C GLY A 190 -42.52 4.38 -0.02
N THR A 191 -43.49 3.64 0.47
CA THR A 191 -44.93 3.80 0.29
C THR A 191 -45.33 5.28 0.30
N GLN A 192 -46.15 5.67 -0.67
CA GLN A 192 -47.20 6.66 -0.48
C GLN A 192 -48.51 5.90 -0.27
#